data_AF-A0A1H1C4Q6-F1
#
_entry.id   AF-A0A1H1C4Q6-F1
#
_cell.length_a   1.000
_cell.length_b   1.000
_cell.length_c   1.000
_cell.angle_alpha   90.00
_cell.angle_beta   90.00
_cell.angle_gamma   90.00
#
_symmetry.space_group_name_H-M   'P 1'
#
loop_
_entity.id
_entity.type
_entity.pdbx_description
1 polymer ?
#
loop_
_entity_poly.entity_id
_entity_poly.type
_entity_poly.pdbx_seq_one_letter_code
_entity_poly.pdbx_strand_id
1 'polypeptide(L)'
;MTGDSEDPNADVQYHLEVGPEDVADTVLLPGNPERLEKIVAHWEDHEIRARHREYRTATGSYEGTPISVTSTGIGSPSAAIAVEELARVGCDTFIRVGSCGALQREMDVGDLVITTGGVRQEGTSDEYVREDYPATADYEVVSALVAAAERLGYDYHTGVTMSADSFYAGQGRPGYDGFEAAGSEELVDQLKEANVKNIEMEASAIMTLANLYGLRAGAVCTVYANRETGEFRTEGESRAAETATLATHLLAKMDAKKREAGVDRWHAGLSLEEY
;
A
#
# COMPACT_ATOMS: atom_id res chain seq x y z
N MET A 1 7.35 -31.12 -1.52
CA MET A 1 8.24 -30.16 -0.84
C MET A 1 7.87 -30.21 0.63
N THR A 2 8.85 -30.36 1.50
CA THR A 2 8.68 -30.58 2.95
C THR A 2 7.91 -29.42 3.55
N GLY A 3 6.75 -29.70 4.15
CA GLY A 3 5.87 -28.72 4.78
C GLY A 3 6.37 -28.23 6.14
N ASP A 4 7.68 -28.22 6.33
CA ASP A 4 8.31 -27.67 7.53
C ASP A 4 8.73 -26.25 7.19
N SER A 5 7.97 -25.29 7.72
CA SER A 5 8.37 -23.89 7.75
C SER A 5 9.74 -23.78 8.41
N GLU A 6 10.65 -22.96 7.88
CA GLU A 6 11.88 -22.57 8.62
C GLU A 6 11.57 -21.67 9.83
N ASP A 7 10.28 -21.44 10.11
CA ASP A 7 9.78 -20.69 11.25
C ASP A 7 10.02 -21.47 12.57
N PRO A 8 10.82 -20.91 13.50
CA PRO A 8 11.01 -21.51 14.82
C PRO A 8 9.76 -21.46 15.71
N ASN A 9 8.69 -20.76 15.31
CA ASN A 9 7.41 -20.71 16.01
C ASN A 9 6.32 -21.53 15.31
N ALA A 10 5.63 -22.38 16.07
CA ALA A 10 4.55 -23.23 15.54
C ALA A 10 3.19 -22.51 15.43
N ASP A 11 3.00 -21.42 16.17
CA ASP A 11 1.68 -20.80 16.36
C ASP A 11 1.54 -19.38 15.76
N VAL A 12 2.65 -18.67 15.57
CA VAL A 12 2.70 -17.28 15.05
C VAL A 12 3.83 -17.13 14.05
N GLN A 13 3.69 -16.19 13.11
CA GLN A 13 4.72 -15.91 12.10
C GLN A 13 5.98 -15.28 12.70
N TYR A 14 7.14 -15.65 12.19
CA TYR A 14 8.45 -15.27 12.74
C TYR A 14 8.73 -13.75 12.87
N HIS A 15 8.40 -12.93 11.87
CA HIS A 15 8.74 -11.50 11.90
C HIS A 15 7.63 -10.66 12.51
N LEU A 16 6.37 -10.94 12.18
CA LEU A 16 5.22 -10.15 12.61
C LEU A 16 4.72 -10.54 14.00
N GLU A 17 5.02 -11.77 14.47
CA GLU A 17 4.50 -12.37 15.71
C GLU A 17 2.96 -12.39 15.76
N VAL A 18 2.30 -12.68 14.63
CA VAL A 18 0.84 -12.80 14.49
C VAL A 18 0.42 -14.19 14.02
N GLY A 19 -0.75 -14.64 14.47
CA GLY A 19 -1.46 -15.82 13.97
C GLY A 19 -2.78 -15.47 13.26
N PRO A 20 -3.52 -16.49 12.76
CA PRO A 20 -4.77 -16.27 12.00
C PRO A 20 -5.87 -15.53 12.76
N GLU A 21 -5.92 -15.65 14.08
CA GLU A 21 -6.93 -14.99 14.91
C GLU A 21 -6.57 -13.54 15.25
N ASP A 22 -5.35 -13.10 14.94
CA ASP A 22 -4.87 -11.76 15.28
C ASP A 22 -5.25 -10.70 14.25
N VAL A 23 -5.55 -11.09 13.01
CA VAL A 23 -5.69 -10.19 11.86
C VAL A 23 -7.00 -10.41 11.10
N ALA A 24 -7.53 -9.34 10.51
CA ALA A 24 -8.66 -9.37 9.60
C ALA A 24 -8.22 -9.69 8.17
N ASP A 25 -9.18 -10.04 7.30
CA ASP A 25 -8.93 -10.36 5.88
C ASP A 25 -8.25 -9.20 5.13
N THR A 26 -8.61 -7.95 5.47
CA THR A 26 -8.01 -6.73 4.90
C THR A 26 -7.05 -6.07 5.87
N VAL A 27 -5.81 -5.83 5.42
CA VAL A 27 -4.74 -5.21 6.21
C VAL A 27 -4.22 -3.93 5.54
N LEU A 28 -4.19 -2.85 6.32
CA LEU A 28 -3.55 -1.60 5.96
C LEU A 28 -2.04 -1.67 6.25
N LEU A 29 -1.21 -1.27 5.29
CA LEU A 29 0.25 -1.41 5.35
C LEU A 29 0.95 -0.04 5.33
N PRO A 30 1.06 0.67 6.47
CA PRO A 30 1.92 1.84 6.58
C PRO A 30 3.40 1.44 6.65
N GLY A 31 4.30 2.31 6.19
CA GLY A 31 5.74 2.11 6.41
C GLY A 31 6.15 2.37 7.86
N ASN A 32 5.94 3.61 8.32
CA ASN A 32 6.29 4.03 9.69
C ASN A 32 5.37 3.38 10.76
N PRO A 33 5.90 2.67 11.77
CA PRO A 33 5.12 2.12 12.88
C PRO A 33 4.31 3.15 13.67
N GLU A 34 4.76 4.40 13.71
CA GLU A 34 4.04 5.49 14.40
C GLU A 34 2.79 5.93 13.62
N ARG A 35 2.71 5.65 12.31
CA ARG A 35 1.51 5.94 11.51
C ARG A 35 0.32 5.06 11.92
N LEU A 36 0.57 3.95 12.59
CA LEU A 36 -0.50 3.10 13.14
C LEU A 36 -1.47 3.92 14.00
N GLU A 37 -0.98 4.80 14.87
CA GLU A 37 -1.83 5.64 15.74
C GLU A 37 -2.76 6.56 14.94
N LYS A 38 -2.28 7.06 13.79
CA LYS A 38 -3.09 7.92 12.90
C LYS A 38 -4.15 7.13 12.15
N ILE A 39 -3.89 5.85 11.88
CA ILE A 39 -4.84 4.95 11.22
C ILE A 39 -5.94 4.53 12.19
N VAL A 40 -5.56 3.98 13.35
CA VAL A 40 -6.54 3.47 14.33
C VAL A 40 -7.38 4.58 14.98
N ALA A 41 -6.95 5.84 14.90
CA ALA A 41 -7.74 7.00 15.33
C ALA A 41 -9.03 7.20 14.51
N HIS A 42 -9.12 6.61 13.30
CA HIS A 42 -10.34 6.63 12.48
C HIS A 42 -11.28 5.48 12.79
N TRP A 43 -10.88 4.52 13.62
CA TRP A 43 -11.64 3.28 13.88
C TRP A 43 -12.55 3.44 15.11
N GLU A 44 -13.58 2.59 15.18
CA GLU A 44 -14.51 2.54 16.31
C GLU A 44 -13.84 1.95 17.56
N ASP A 45 -13.03 0.91 17.35
CA ASP A 45 -12.24 0.23 18.37
C ASP A 45 -10.97 -0.38 17.75
N HIS A 46 -9.98 -0.70 18.59
CA HIS A 46 -8.80 -1.48 18.19
C HIS A 46 -8.11 -2.12 19.40
N GLU A 47 -7.34 -3.18 19.12
CA GLU A 47 -6.42 -3.81 20.04
C GLU A 47 -5.05 -3.99 19.38
N ILE A 48 -3.96 -3.72 20.12
CA ILE A 48 -2.61 -4.00 19.65
C ILE A 48 -2.36 -5.50 19.80
N ARG A 49 -2.11 -6.17 18.68
CA ARG A 49 -1.95 -7.63 18.60
C ARG A 49 -0.49 -8.05 18.76
N ALA A 50 0.41 -7.35 18.07
CA ALA A 50 1.83 -7.68 18.08
C ALA A 50 2.71 -6.44 17.88
N ARG A 51 3.95 -6.53 18.35
CA ARG A 51 5.00 -5.52 18.12
C ARG A 51 6.37 -6.18 18.12
N HIS A 52 6.94 -6.39 16.94
CA HIS A 52 8.24 -6.98 16.77
C HIS A 52 8.99 -6.32 15.61
N ARG A 53 10.22 -5.85 15.88
CA ARG A 53 11.02 -5.02 14.95
C ARG A 53 10.24 -3.80 14.44
N GLU A 54 10.21 -3.57 13.13
CA GLU A 54 9.39 -2.55 12.46
C GLU A 54 7.92 -2.94 12.30
N TYR A 55 7.53 -4.17 12.63
CA TYR A 55 6.17 -4.66 12.46
C TYR A 55 5.37 -4.42 13.73
N ARG A 56 4.36 -3.56 13.63
CA ARG A 56 3.39 -3.29 14.68
C ARG A 56 2.01 -3.55 14.11
N THR A 57 1.28 -4.47 14.73
CA THR A 57 -0.03 -4.92 14.26
C THR A 57 -1.13 -4.50 15.24
N ALA A 58 -2.22 -3.96 14.71
CA ALA A 58 -3.45 -3.72 15.44
C ALA A 58 -4.65 -4.20 14.62
N THR A 59 -5.70 -4.64 15.31
CA THR A 59 -6.95 -5.11 14.70
C THR A 59 -8.11 -4.49 15.43
N GLY A 60 -9.13 -4.06 14.68
CA GLY A 60 -10.28 -3.34 15.20
C GLY A 60 -11.43 -3.34 14.21
N SER A 61 -12.28 -2.32 14.30
CA SER A 61 -13.43 -2.19 13.40
C SER A 61 -13.70 -0.74 12.99
N TYR A 62 -14.26 -0.58 11.78
CA TYR A 62 -14.77 0.70 11.28
C TYR A 62 -16.14 0.49 10.65
N GLU A 63 -17.15 1.19 11.16
CA GLU A 63 -18.57 0.98 10.81
C GLU A 63 -18.94 -0.52 10.83
N GLY A 64 -18.51 -1.24 11.87
CA GLY A 64 -18.69 -2.68 12.05
C GLY A 64 -17.92 -3.57 11.07
N THR A 65 -17.07 -3.02 10.20
CA THR A 65 -16.20 -3.80 9.29
C THR A 65 -14.88 -4.12 9.98
N PRO A 66 -14.51 -5.40 10.14
CA PRO A 66 -13.20 -5.79 10.67
C PRO A 66 -12.07 -5.26 9.80
N ILE A 67 -11.03 -4.70 10.43
CA ILE A 67 -9.87 -4.15 9.73
C ILE A 67 -8.61 -4.33 10.58
N SER A 68 -7.50 -4.62 9.91
CA SER A 68 -6.18 -4.66 10.55
C SER A 68 -5.23 -3.66 9.93
N VAL A 69 -4.18 -3.34 10.68
CA VAL A 69 -3.06 -2.52 10.24
C VAL A 69 -1.78 -3.17 10.71
N THR A 70 -0.80 -3.30 9.83
CA THR A 70 0.54 -3.82 10.14
C THR A 70 1.58 -2.91 9.52
N SER A 71 2.43 -2.27 10.33
CA SER A 71 3.54 -1.49 9.79
C SER A 71 4.59 -2.37 9.12
N THR A 72 5.25 -1.84 8.10
CA THR A 72 6.12 -2.60 7.19
C THR A 72 7.55 -2.10 7.15
N GLY A 73 7.90 -1.05 7.89
CA GLY A 73 9.22 -0.43 7.79
C GLY A 73 9.43 0.31 6.47
N ILE A 74 10.69 0.41 6.04
CA ILE A 74 11.09 1.10 4.81
C ILE A 74 11.73 0.07 3.88
N GLY A 75 11.28 0.08 2.62
CA GLY A 75 11.80 -0.71 1.52
C GLY A 75 10.97 -1.96 1.23
N SER A 76 10.94 -2.30 -0.06
CA SER A 76 10.31 -3.51 -0.59
C SER A 76 10.68 -4.81 0.11
N PRO A 77 11.92 -5.06 0.58
CA PRO A 77 12.25 -6.30 1.29
C PRO A 77 11.45 -6.49 2.59
N SER A 78 11.27 -5.40 3.36
CA SER A 78 10.55 -5.44 4.63
C SER A 78 9.03 -5.53 4.39
N ALA A 79 8.52 -4.79 3.39
CA ALA A 79 7.13 -4.91 2.96
C ALA A 79 6.78 -6.32 2.44
N ALA A 80 7.69 -6.97 1.72
CA ALA A 80 7.49 -8.33 1.23
C ALA A 80 7.35 -9.35 2.37
N ILE A 81 8.13 -9.22 3.45
CA ILE A 81 7.98 -10.05 4.65
C ILE A 81 6.57 -9.92 5.24
N ALA A 82 6.07 -8.68 5.36
CA ALA A 82 4.71 -8.46 5.86
C ALA A 82 3.65 -9.13 4.98
N VAL A 83 3.75 -9.00 3.65
CA VAL A 83 2.80 -9.63 2.72
C VAL A 83 2.87 -11.16 2.81
N GLU A 84 4.06 -11.74 2.83
CA GLU A 84 4.29 -13.19 2.99
C GLU A 84 3.63 -13.75 4.24
N GLU A 85 3.93 -13.15 5.39
CA GLU A 85 3.48 -13.65 6.69
C GLU A 85 1.98 -13.43 6.90
N LEU A 86 1.45 -12.27 6.49
CA LEU A 86 0.02 -11.99 6.55
C LEU A 86 -0.80 -12.92 5.62
N ALA A 87 -0.29 -13.19 4.42
CA ALA A 87 -0.95 -14.14 3.50
C ALA A 87 -1.00 -15.56 4.08
N ARG A 88 0.06 -16.01 4.79
CA ARG A 88 0.09 -17.33 5.44
C ARG A 88 -0.89 -17.48 6.59
N VAL A 89 -1.25 -16.38 7.24
CA VAL A 89 -2.27 -16.36 8.31
C VAL A 89 -3.67 -16.03 7.79
N GLY A 90 -3.86 -15.91 6.47
CA GLY A 90 -5.16 -15.89 5.83
C GLY A 90 -5.64 -14.51 5.33
N CYS A 91 -4.84 -13.46 5.45
CA CYS A 91 -5.19 -12.17 4.88
C CYS A 91 -5.23 -12.23 3.34
N ASP A 92 -6.26 -11.63 2.73
CA ASP A 92 -6.48 -11.66 1.29
C ASP A 92 -6.39 -10.29 0.60
N THR A 93 -6.34 -9.20 1.37
CA THR A 93 -6.36 -7.84 0.84
C THR A 93 -5.35 -6.94 1.53
N PHE A 94 -4.48 -6.30 0.75
CA PHE A 94 -3.40 -5.45 1.23
C PHE A 94 -3.51 -4.03 0.67
N ILE A 95 -3.69 -3.04 1.54
CA ILE A 95 -3.74 -1.64 1.11
C ILE A 95 -2.58 -0.88 1.72
N ARG A 96 -1.60 -0.51 0.89
CA ARG A 96 -0.50 0.33 1.34
C ARG A 96 -0.98 1.75 1.64
N VAL A 97 -0.59 2.26 2.81
CA VAL A 97 -0.89 3.62 3.28
C VAL A 97 0.40 4.41 3.45
N GLY A 98 0.85 5.00 2.35
CA GLY A 98 2.19 5.55 2.22
C GLY A 98 2.26 7.08 2.21
N SER A 99 3.48 7.56 2.03
CA SER A 99 3.78 8.94 1.66
C SER A 99 4.73 8.90 0.46
N CYS A 100 4.70 9.92 -0.39
CA CYS A 100 5.46 9.90 -1.64
C CYS A 100 5.96 11.29 -2.06
N GLY A 101 6.88 11.28 -3.02
CA GLY A 101 7.24 12.46 -3.81
C GLY A 101 6.47 12.47 -5.13
N ALA A 102 5.64 13.48 -5.37
CA ALA A 102 4.96 13.69 -6.65
C ALA A 102 5.95 14.11 -7.75
N LEU A 103 5.63 13.75 -8.98
CA LEU A 103 6.43 14.05 -10.17
C LEU A 103 5.76 15.04 -11.12
N GLN A 104 4.43 15.10 -11.12
CA GLN A 104 3.68 15.97 -12.02
C GLN A 104 3.46 17.34 -11.38
N ARG A 105 3.54 18.40 -12.19
CA ARG A 105 3.56 19.79 -11.70
C ARG A 105 2.24 20.20 -11.03
N GLU A 106 1.15 19.63 -11.50
CA GLU A 106 -0.22 19.90 -11.04
C GLU A 106 -0.59 19.23 -9.72
N MET A 107 0.32 18.43 -9.13
CA MET A 107 0.07 17.71 -7.89
C MET A 107 0.55 18.52 -6.69
N ASP A 108 -0.35 18.85 -5.77
CA ASP A 108 -0.04 19.66 -4.61
C ASP A 108 0.36 18.81 -3.39
N VAL A 109 1.11 19.40 -2.47
CA VAL A 109 1.40 18.75 -1.19
C VAL A 109 0.12 18.56 -0.39
N GLY A 110 -0.09 17.32 0.09
CA GLY A 110 -1.33 16.91 0.74
C GLY A 110 -2.32 16.20 -0.17
N ASP A 111 -2.14 16.25 -1.50
CA ASP A 111 -2.92 15.42 -2.43
C ASP A 111 -2.66 13.94 -2.20
N LEU A 112 -3.61 13.11 -2.62
CA LEU A 112 -3.48 11.66 -2.61
C LEU A 112 -3.03 11.14 -3.98
N VAL A 113 -2.23 10.09 -3.98
CA VAL A 113 -1.95 9.29 -5.18
C VAL A 113 -2.48 7.88 -4.97
N ILE A 114 -3.49 7.51 -5.76
CA ILE A 114 -4.08 6.18 -5.80
C ILE A 114 -3.41 5.42 -6.95
N THR A 115 -2.63 4.39 -6.58
CA THR A 115 -1.80 3.65 -7.53
C THR A 115 -2.65 2.70 -8.36
N THR A 116 -2.54 2.77 -9.69
CA THR A 116 -3.17 1.81 -10.62
C THR A 116 -2.17 0.78 -11.16
N GLY A 117 -0.87 1.11 -11.14
CA GLY A 117 0.22 0.21 -11.49
C GLY A 117 1.58 0.73 -11.01
N GLY A 118 2.61 -0.09 -11.10
CA GLY A 118 3.93 0.15 -10.51
C GLY A 118 5.08 0.00 -11.50
N VAL A 119 6.00 0.96 -11.54
CA VAL A 119 7.36 0.74 -12.05
C VAL A 119 8.16 0.03 -10.97
N ARG A 120 8.60 -1.20 -11.26
CA ARG A 120 9.41 -2.05 -10.38
C ARG A 120 10.89 -1.67 -10.48
N GLN A 121 11.24 -0.51 -9.91
CA GLN A 121 12.64 -0.04 -9.87
C GLN A 121 13.43 -0.66 -8.71
N GLU A 122 12.71 -1.18 -7.72
CA GLU A 122 13.17 -2.07 -6.66
C GLU A 122 13.43 -3.50 -7.18
N GLY A 123 14.37 -4.20 -6.55
CA GLY A 123 14.81 -5.54 -6.93
C GLY A 123 14.21 -6.66 -6.07
N THR A 124 13.34 -6.37 -5.10
CA THR A 124 12.71 -7.42 -4.28
C THR A 124 11.79 -8.27 -5.15
N SER A 125 10.96 -7.64 -5.98
CA SER A 125 10.04 -8.38 -6.86
C SER A 125 10.75 -9.24 -7.92
N ASP A 126 11.99 -8.89 -8.30
CA ASP A 126 12.80 -9.67 -9.25
C ASP A 126 13.20 -11.05 -8.71
N GLU A 127 13.26 -11.21 -7.38
CA GLU A 127 13.49 -12.50 -6.72
C GLU A 127 12.27 -13.43 -6.85
N TYR A 128 11.08 -12.89 -7.13
CA TYR A 128 9.82 -13.64 -7.24
C TYR A 128 9.42 -13.90 -8.69
N VAL A 129 9.63 -12.92 -9.57
CA VAL A 129 9.15 -12.98 -10.95
C VAL A 129 9.98 -12.10 -11.88
N ARG A 130 10.09 -12.54 -13.14
CA ARG A 130 10.76 -11.80 -14.22
C ARG A 130 10.35 -10.32 -14.30
N GLU A 131 11.28 -9.48 -14.71
CA GLU A 131 11.17 -8.00 -14.70
C GLU A 131 9.95 -7.44 -15.46
N ASP A 132 9.53 -8.08 -16.55
CA ASP A 132 8.41 -7.66 -17.40
C ASP A 132 7.04 -8.09 -16.89
N TYR A 133 6.98 -8.78 -15.74
CA TYR A 133 5.72 -9.00 -15.03
C TYR A 133 5.22 -7.68 -14.43
N PRO A 134 3.99 -7.25 -14.71
CA PRO A 134 3.53 -5.94 -14.31
C PRO A 134 3.11 -5.91 -12.83
N ALA A 135 3.50 -4.87 -12.10
CA ALA A 135 2.93 -4.58 -10.79
C ALA A 135 1.61 -3.83 -10.97
N THR A 136 0.47 -4.52 -11.00
CA THR A 136 -0.86 -3.89 -11.14
C THR A 136 -1.63 -3.90 -9.83
N ALA A 137 -2.35 -2.82 -9.53
CA ALA A 137 -3.30 -2.82 -8.42
C ALA A 137 -4.56 -3.62 -8.80
N ASP A 138 -5.22 -4.21 -7.81
CA ASP A 138 -6.56 -4.78 -7.97
C ASP A 138 -7.57 -3.65 -8.25
N TYR A 139 -8.41 -3.85 -9.27
CA TYR A 139 -9.32 -2.81 -9.72
C TYR A 139 -10.45 -2.50 -8.71
N GLU A 140 -10.85 -3.47 -7.88
CA GLU A 140 -11.84 -3.24 -6.83
C GLU A 140 -11.24 -2.39 -5.71
N VAL A 141 -9.98 -2.67 -5.35
CA VAL A 141 -9.23 -1.84 -4.38
C VAL A 141 -9.07 -0.41 -4.90
N VAL A 142 -8.69 -0.22 -6.16
CA VAL A 142 -8.61 1.10 -6.79
C VAL A 142 -9.98 1.80 -6.78
N SER A 143 -11.04 1.09 -7.16
CA SER A 143 -12.41 1.65 -7.21
C SER A 143 -12.88 2.09 -5.83
N ALA A 144 -12.61 1.30 -4.80
CA ALA A 144 -12.95 1.63 -3.42
C ALA A 144 -12.15 2.83 -2.88
N LEU A 145 -10.84 2.90 -3.19
CA LEU A 145 -10.00 4.05 -2.81
C LEU A 145 -10.46 5.35 -3.48
N VAL A 146 -10.82 5.30 -4.77
CA VAL A 146 -11.35 6.47 -5.50
C VAL A 146 -12.68 6.92 -4.89
N ALA A 147 -13.62 5.98 -4.70
CA ALA A 147 -14.91 6.30 -4.08
C ALA A 147 -14.74 6.85 -2.66
N ALA A 148 -13.78 6.34 -1.88
CA ALA A 148 -13.48 6.86 -0.55
C ALA A 148 -12.92 8.29 -0.61
N ALA A 149 -11.95 8.57 -1.48
CA ALA A 149 -11.37 9.90 -1.64
C ALA A 149 -12.43 10.94 -2.07
N GLU A 150 -13.30 10.59 -3.02
CA GLU A 150 -14.39 11.44 -3.47
C GLU A 150 -15.40 11.74 -2.35
N ARG A 151 -15.80 10.71 -1.57
CA ARG A 151 -16.73 10.88 -0.43
C ARG A 151 -16.17 11.76 0.67
N LEU A 152 -14.86 11.67 0.90
CA LEU A 152 -14.15 12.48 1.89
C LEU A 152 -13.81 13.89 1.38
N GLY A 153 -14.00 14.14 0.08
CA GLY A 153 -13.69 15.43 -0.55
C GLY A 153 -12.18 15.71 -0.59
N TYR A 154 -11.36 14.67 -0.75
CA TYR A 154 -9.92 14.79 -0.87
C TYR A 154 -9.48 14.84 -2.32
N ASP A 155 -8.61 15.79 -2.66
CA ASP A 155 -7.95 15.85 -3.96
C ASP A 155 -7.03 14.64 -4.15
N TYR A 156 -7.15 13.99 -5.30
CA TYR A 156 -6.41 12.78 -5.61
C TYR A 156 -6.04 12.68 -7.08
N HIS A 157 -5.01 11.86 -7.34
CA HIS A 157 -4.53 11.52 -8.66
C HIS A 157 -4.46 10.01 -8.79
N THR A 158 -4.84 9.48 -9.95
CA THR A 158 -4.66 8.05 -10.26
C THR A 158 -3.53 7.89 -11.26
N GLY A 159 -2.72 6.83 -11.10
CA GLY A 159 -1.70 6.53 -12.09
C GLY A 159 -0.61 5.58 -11.62
N VAL A 160 0.49 5.59 -12.36
CA VAL A 160 1.63 4.70 -12.13
C VAL A 160 2.53 5.28 -11.04
N THR A 161 2.90 4.45 -10.08
CA THR A 161 3.83 4.73 -8.99
C THR A 161 5.17 4.08 -9.28
N MET A 162 6.29 4.73 -9.02
CA MET A 162 7.60 4.07 -9.04
C MET A 162 8.03 3.74 -7.61
N SER A 163 8.45 2.49 -7.37
CA SER A 163 8.99 2.04 -6.09
C SER A 163 10.49 1.77 -6.22
N ALA A 164 11.31 2.39 -5.38
CA ALA A 164 12.77 2.22 -5.39
C ALA A 164 13.31 1.64 -4.07
N ASP A 165 14.40 0.85 -4.14
CA ASP A 165 15.08 0.32 -2.93
C ASP A 165 16.02 1.33 -2.25
N SER A 166 16.22 2.50 -2.84
CA SER A 166 17.09 3.53 -2.30
C SER A 166 16.41 4.89 -2.37
N PHE A 167 16.19 5.51 -1.21
CA PHE A 167 15.64 6.87 -1.12
C PHE A 167 16.53 7.91 -1.79
N TYR A 168 17.85 7.69 -1.82
CA TYR A 168 18.81 8.62 -2.39
C TYR A 168 19.05 8.29 -3.88
N ALA A 169 20.05 7.48 -4.17
CA ALA A 169 20.46 7.14 -5.53
C ALA A 169 19.32 6.59 -6.39
N GLY A 170 18.50 5.68 -5.84
CA GLY A 170 17.37 5.06 -6.56
C GLY A 170 16.22 6.02 -6.89
N GLN A 171 16.17 7.19 -6.27
CA GLN A 171 15.21 8.25 -6.58
C GLN A 171 15.86 9.47 -7.26
N GLY A 172 17.08 9.30 -7.79
CA GLY A 172 17.82 10.34 -8.48
C GLY A 172 18.30 11.47 -7.56
N ARG A 173 18.49 11.21 -6.26
CA ARG A 173 19.07 12.18 -5.32
C ARG A 173 20.57 11.90 -5.14
N PRO A 174 21.40 12.94 -4.91
CA PRO A 174 22.80 12.73 -4.59
C PRO A 174 22.95 11.98 -3.26
N GLY A 175 23.94 11.09 -3.21
CA GLY A 175 24.38 10.39 -2.00
C GLY A 175 25.34 11.22 -1.16
N TYR A 176 26.00 10.56 -0.21
CA TYR A 176 27.04 11.16 0.63
C TYR A 176 28.16 11.77 -0.23
N ASP A 177 28.67 12.94 0.18
CA ASP A 177 29.68 13.74 -0.55
C ASP A 177 29.33 14.04 -2.02
N GLY A 178 28.03 14.09 -2.36
CA GLY A 178 27.59 14.41 -3.71
C GLY A 178 27.78 13.27 -4.71
N PHE A 179 27.87 12.01 -4.25
CA PHE A 179 27.89 10.86 -5.15
C PHE A 179 26.63 10.81 -6.01
N GLU A 180 26.82 10.73 -7.33
CA GLU A 180 25.74 10.61 -8.31
C GLU A 180 25.77 9.21 -8.92
N ALA A 181 24.65 8.51 -8.87
CA ALA A 181 24.52 7.20 -9.48
C ALA A 181 24.42 7.33 -11.00
N ALA A 182 24.84 6.30 -11.73
CA ALA A 182 24.72 6.31 -13.18
C ALA A 182 23.25 6.54 -13.60
N GLY A 183 23.02 7.53 -14.46
CA GLY A 183 21.68 7.88 -14.95
C GLY A 183 20.79 8.68 -13.97
N SER A 184 21.28 9.07 -12.79
CA SER A 184 20.46 9.77 -11.79
C SER A 184 19.96 11.14 -12.24
N GLU A 185 20.72 11.84 -13.08
CA GLU A 185 20.37 13.16 -13.61
C GLU A 185 19.11 13.13 -14.49
N GLU A 186 18.91 12.06 -15.26
CA GLU A 186 17.82 11.94 -16.22
C GLU A 186 16.60 11.19 -15.65
N LEU A 187 16.78 10.44 -14.55
CA LEU A 187 15.76 9.54 -14.02
C LEU A 187 14.41 10.22 -13.76
N VAL A 188 14.42 11.37 -13.08
CA VAL A 188 13.18 12.08 -12.73
C VAL A 188 12.47 12.59 -13.97
N ASP A 189 13.21 13.11 -14.96
CA ASP A 189 12.64 13.61 -16.21
C ASP A 189 12.07 12.47 -17.06
N GLN A 190 12.76 11.34 -17.14
CA GLN A 190 12.24 10.14 -17.82
C GLN A 190 10.94 9.63 -17.18
N LEU A 191 10.86 9.59 -15.85
CA LEU A 191 9.65 9.18 -15.14
C LEU A 191 8.49 10.16 -15.37
N LYS A 192 8.78 11.47 -15.41
CA LYS A 192 7.79 12.51 -15.73
C LYS A 192 7.25 12.36 -17.14
N GLU A 193 8.13 12.20 -18.13
CA GLU A 193 7.77 11.98 -19.53
C GLU A 193 6.96 10.69 -19.73
N ALA A 194 7.24 9.66 -18.93
CA ALA A 194 6.46 8.42 -18.88
C ALA A 194 5.13 8.55 -18.12
N ASN A 195 4.76 9.73 -17.62
CA ASN A 195 3.55 10.01 -16.86
C ASN A 195 3.44 9.19 -15.55
N VAL A 196 4.58 8.89 -14.92
CA VAL A 196 4.60 8.36 -13.54
C VAL A 196 4.18 9.49 -12.59
N LYS A 197 3.30 9.19 -11.65
CA LYS A 197 2.71 10.19 -10.75
C LYS A 197 3.57 10.48 -9.54
N ASN A 198 4.17 9.46 -8.95
CA ASN A 198 4.94 9.59 -7.73
C ASN A 198 6.05 8.55 -7.60
N ILE A 199 6.97 8.83 -6.68
CA ILE A 199 8.05 7.94 -6.25
C ILE A 199 7.87 7.63 -4.76
N GLU A 200 7.94 6.35 -4.44
CA GLU A 200 7.98 5.79 -3.08
C GLU A 200 8.85 4.52 -3.07
N MET A 201 8.67 3.59 -2.13
CA MET A 201 9.66 2.52 -1.89
C MET A 201 9.07 1.10 -1.68
N GLU A 202 7.76 0.89 -1.80
CA GLU A 202 7.15 -0.42 -1.43
C GLU A 202 5.98 -0.88 -2.31
N ALA A 203 5.27 0.01 -2.99
CA ALA A 203 3.99 -0.31 -3.64
C ALA A 203 4.10 -1.38 -4.74
N SER A 204 5.15 -1.35 -5.56
CA SER A 204 5.35 -2.31 -6.65
C SER A 204 5.53 -3.74 -6.14
N ALA A 205 6.30 -3.92 -5.06
CA ALA A 205 6.54 -5.23 -4.46
C ALA A 205 5.24 -5.79 -3.85
N ILE A 206 4.51 -4.98 -3.08
CA ILE A 206 3.23 -5.39 -2.47
C ILE A 206 2.24 -5.84 -3.55
N MET A 207 2.06 -5.03 -4.60
CA MET A 207 1.15 -5.39 -5.70
C MET A 207 1.62 -6.62 -6.47
N THR A 208 2.93 -6.77 -6.69
CA THR A 208 3.48 -7.94 -7.40
C THR A 208 3.24 -9.22 -6.63
N LEU A 209 3.58 -9.27 -5.34
CA LEU A 209 3.38 -10.47 -4.51
C LEU A 209 1.90 -10.83 -4.38
N ALA A 210 1.04 -9.84 -4.12
CA ALA A 210 -0.40 -10.09 -4.03
C ALA A 210 -0.95 -10.70 -5.34
N ASN A 211 -0.56 -10.16 -6.51
CA ASN A 211 -0.97 -10.71 -7.80
C ASN A 211 -0.48 -12.15 -8.02
N LEU A 212 0.78 -12.46 -7.65
CA LEU A 212 1.32 -13.81 -7.76
C LEU A 212 0.56 -14.82 -6.90
N TYR A 213 0.03 -14.37 -5.76
CA TYR A 213 -0.71 -15.20 -4.81
C TYR A 213 -2.23 -15.21 -5.03
N GLY A 214 -2.73 -14.47 -6.03
CA GLY A 214 -4.17 -14.35 -6.28
C GLY A 214 -4.91 -13.56 -5.21
N LEU A 215 -4.20 -12.67 -4.52
CA LEU A 215 -4.70 -11.79 -3.47
C LEU A 215 -4.92 -10.38 -4.04
N ARG A 216 -5.65 -9.54 -3.30
CA ARG A 216 -5.95 -8.16 -3.73
C ARG A 216 -4.93 -7.20 -3.13
N ALA A 217 -4.45 -6.24 -3.92
CA ALA A 217 -3.63 -5.18 -3.38
C ALA A 217 -3.84 -3.82 -4.06
N GLY A 218 -3.59 -2.75 -3.32
CA GLY A 218 -3.54 -1.40 -3.84
C GLY A 218 -2.71 -0.49 -2.94
N ALA A 219 -2.53 0.77 -3.36
CA ALA A 219 -1.78 1.74 -2.58
C ALA A 219 -2.38 3.13 -2.70
N VAL A 220 -2.45 3.82 -1.57
CA VAL A 220 -2.74 5.25 -1.48
C VAL A 220 -1.60 5.94 -0.73
N CYS A 221 -1.05 6.99 -1.33
CA CYS A 221 0.07 7.74 -0.76
C CYS A 221 -0.26 9.22 -0.68
N THR A 222 0.01 9.85 0.46
CA THR A 222 -0.04 11.32 0.55
C THR A 222 1.22 11.93 -0.07
N VAL A 223 1.06 12.97 -0.89
CA VAL A 223 2.17 13.77 -1.43
C VAL A 223 2.78 14.61 -0.32
N TYR A 224 4.05 14.36 0.03
CA TYR A 224 4.81 15.19 0.97
C TYR A 224 5.76 16.15 0.28
N ALA A 225 6.10 15.85 -0.96
CA ALA A 225 7.01 16.65 -1.74
C ALA A 225 6.59 16.62 -3.20
N ASN A 226 6.80 17.72 -3.92
CA ASN A 226 6.72 17.71 -5.37
C ASN A 226 8.14 17.91 -5.93
N ARG A 227 8.62 16.90 -6.66
CA ARG A 227 9.99 16.85 -7.20
C ARG A 227 10.21 17.82 -8.35
N GLU A 228 9.14 18.26 -9.01
CA GLU A 228 9.17 19.24 -10.09
C GLU A 228 9.17 20.68 -9.54
N THR A 229 8.38 20.95 -8.50
CA THR A 229 8.29 22.31 -7.93
C THR A 229 9.33 22.57 -6.83
N GLY A 230 9.90 21.51 -6.25
CA GLY A 230 10.83 21.58 -5.12
C GLY A 230 10.15 21.78 -3.76
N GLU A 231 8.82 21.78 -3.72
CA GLU A 231 8.07 21.93 -2.47
C GLU A 231 8.16 20.67 -1.59
N PHE A 232 8.26 20.86 -0.27
CA PHE A 232 8.28 19.77 0.72
C PHE A 232 7.55 20.21 2.00
N ARG A 233 6.48 19.50 2.37
CA ARG A 233 5.83 19.61 3.70
C ARG A 233 5.28 18.26 4.13
N THR A 234 5.41 17.94 5.41
CA THR A 234 4.84 16.73 6.01
C THR A 234 3.41 17.03 6.47
N GLU A 235 2.48 17.10 5.53
CA GLU A 235 1.07 17.42 5.77
C GLU A 235 0.16 16.32 5.17
N GLY A 236 -1.07 16.20 5.68
CA GLY A 236 -2.08 15.32 5.07
C GLY A 236 -1.91 13.82 5.31
N GLU A 237 -1.02 13.39 6.21
CA GLU A 237 -0.81 11.95 6.52
C GLU A 237 -2.10 11.21 6.92
N SER A 238 -3.00 11.93 7.59
CA SER A 238 -4.29 11.39 8.00
C SER A 238 -5.23 11.13 6.82
N ARG A 239 -5.07 11.83 5.69
CA ARG A 239 -5.97 11.70 4.52
C ARG A 239 -5.86 10.32 3.89
N ALA A 240 -4.64 9.82 3.70
CA ALA A 240 -4.42 8.47 3.17
C ALA A 240 -4.94 7.40 4.15
N ALA A 241 -4.75 7.59 5.46
CA ALA A 241 -5.23 6.70 6.49
C ALA A 241 -6.77 6.60 6.53
N GLU A 242 -7.45 7.74 6.51
CA GLU A 242 -8.92 7.81 6.49
C GLU A 242 -9.48 7.26 5.17
N THR A 243 -8.87 7.60 4.04
CA THR A 243 -9.26 7.09 2.71
C THR A 243 -9.15 5.57 2.65
N ALA A 244 -8.03 5.00 3.12
CA ALA A 244 -7.83 3.56 3.13
C ALA A 244 -8.80 2.86 4.10
N THR A 245 -9.08 3.46 5.25
CA THR A 245 -10.05 2.94 6.23
C THR A 245 -11.46 2.87 5.63
N LEU A 246 -11.93 3.97 5.01
CA LEU A 246 -13.23 3.98 4.34
C LEU A 246 -13.24 3.03 3.12
N ALA A 247 -12.15 2.95 2.36
CA ALA A 247 -12.06 2.03 1.23
C ALA A 247 -12.18 0.56 1.66
N THR A 248 -11.60 0.16 2.80
CA THR A 248 -11.80 -1.18 3.37
C THR A 248 -13.28 -1.46 3.64
N HIS A 249 -14.01 -0.50 4.22
CA HIS A 249 -15.46 -0.64 4.42
C HIS A 249 -16.23 -0.77 3.09
N LEU A 250 -15.86 0.01 2.08
CA LEU A 250 -16.47 -0.08 0.75
C LEU A 250 -16.17 -1.43 0.08
N LEU A 251 -14.95 -1.95 0.21
CA LEU A 251 -14.59 -3.29 -0.28
C LEU A 251 -15.42 -4.39 0.38
N ALA A 252 -15.59 -4.33 1.71
CA ALA A 252 -16.44 -5.28 2.42
C ALA A 252 -17.90 -5.24 1.91
N LYS A 253 -18.42 -4.05 1.59
CA LYS A 253 -19.74 -3.88 0.95
C LYS A 253 -19.77 -4.43 -0.48
N MET A 254 -18.73 -4.20 -1.28
CA MET A 254 -18.60 -4.77 -2.62
C MET A 254 -18.59 -6.31 -2.57
N ASP A 255 -17.85 -6.89 -1.62
CA ASP A 255 -17.81 -8.33 -1.38
C ASP A 255 -19.16 -8.90 -0.94
N ALA A 256 -19.90 -8.19 -0.08
CA ALA A 256 -21.26 -8.57 0.27
C ALA A 256 -22.19 -8.58 -0.96
N LYS A 257 -22.12 -7.55 -1.81
CA LYS A 257 -22.92 -7.50 -3.05
C LYS A 257 -22.56 -8.59 -4.05
N LYS A 258 -21.28 -8.92 -4.20
CA LYS A 258 -20.83 -10.06 -5.00
C LYS A 258 -21.45 -11.38 -4.50
N ARG A 259 -21.43 -11.61 -3.19
CA ARG A 259 -22.04 -12.80 -2.57
C ARG A 259 -23.55 -12.85 -2.77
N GLU A 260 -24.26 -11.73 -2.59
CA GLU A 260 -25.71 -11.63 -2.83
C GLU A 260 -26.08 -11.93 -4.29
N ALA A 261 -25.30 -11.43 -5.24
CA ALA A 261 -25.52 -11.63 -6.67
C ALA A 261 -25.00 -12.97 -7.21
N GLY A 262 -24.21 -13.72 -6.41
CA GLY A 262 -23.61 -14.98 -6.83
C GLY A 262 -22.57 -14.83 -7.94
N VAL A 263 -21.77 -13.75 -7.89
CA VAL A 263 -20.74 -13.44 -8.89
C VAL A 263 -19.37 -13.27 -8.22
N ASP A 264 -18.31 -13.56 -8.97
CA ASP A 264 -16.94 -13.49 -8.46
C ASP A 264 -16.33 -12.08 -8.51
N ARG A 265 -16.90 -11.19 -9.33
CA ARG A 265 -16.34 -9.87 -9.63
C ARG A 265 -17.37 -8.77 -9.45
N TRP A 266 -16.95 -7.69 -8.80
CA TRP A 266 -17.74 -6.50 -8.62
C TRP A 266 -17.67 -5.64 -9.88
N HIS A 267 -18.78 -4.99 -10.21
CA HIS A 267 -18.84 -4.00 -11.28
C HIS A 267 -19.86 -2.92 -10.92
N ALA A 268 -19.79 -1.75 -11.56
CA ALA A 268 -20.63 -0.61 -11.24
C ALA A 268 -22.15 -0.91 -11.24
N GLY A 269 -22.61 -1.86 -12.06
CA GLY A 269 -24.00 -2.33 -12.03
C GLY A 269 -24.48 -2.99 -10.72
N LEU A 270 -23.58 -3.42 -9.83
CA LEU A 270 -23.89 -4.00 -8.51
C LEU A 270 -23.96 -2.93 -7.40
N SER A 271 -24.36 -1.70 -7.75
CA SER A 271 -24.52 -0.50 -6.89
C SER A 271 -24.38 -0.71 -5.37
N LEU A 272 -23.53 0.10 -4.73
CA LEU A 272 -23.44 0.14 -3.26
C LEU A 272 -24.53 0.99 -2.60
N GLU A 273 -25.26 1.78 -3.37
CA GLU A 273 -26.40 2.57 -2.89
C GLU A 273 -27.69 1.75 -3.01
N GLU A 274 -28.50 1.77 -1.95
CA GLU A 274 -29.90 1.35 -2.01
C GLU A 274 -30.71 2.48 -2.67
N TYR A 275 -31.50 2.13 -3.69
CA TYR A 275 -32.37 3.08 -4.41
C TYR A 275 -33.58 3.51 -3.58
#